data_AF-A0A6G1JLI1-F1
#
_entry.id   AF-A0A6G1JLI1-F1
#
_cell.length_a   1.000
_cell.length_b   1.000
_cell.length_c   1.000
_cell.angle_alpha   90.00
_cell.angle_beta   90.00
_cell.angle_gamma   90.00
#
_symmetry.space_group_name_H-M   'P 1'
#
loop_
_entity.id
_entity.type
_entity.pdbx_description
1 polymer ?
#
loop_
_entity_poly.entity_id
_entity_poly.type
_entity_poly.pdbx_seq_one_letter_code
_entity_poly.pdbx_strand_id
1 'polypeptide(L)'
;MSADFVSYVPWLYATALIRDGINGDWLPEEAVWLYRLSLRVVREASKCKAKEFTESFLCSLACLTTTANFANMFAAAELHCNALVKATTLKGGGDLLVGFLKCTPWTQKAIQWCEFGVAAQNRQPPSIPYTPPPLQITLPHSIMREADHLTMLTVSSLLPISHTFFSVFRQLHQLALSQECTPLASRTKIDNSTIRPLCDMNTRFYNCC
;
A
#
# COMPACT_ATOMS: atom_id res chain seq x y z
N MET A 1 -1.99 -17.49 -19.71
CA MET A 1 -1.40 -16.21 -19.24
C MET A 1 -0.74 -16.50 -17.90
N SER A 2 0.56 -16.25 -17.73
CA SER A 2 1.25 -16.59 -16.48
C SER A 2 0.78 -15.68 -15.35
N ALA A 3 0.80 -16.18 -14.11
CA ALA A 3 0.46 -15.41 -12.91
C ALA A 3 1.31 -14.12 -12.80
N ASP A 4 2.57 -14.18 -13.25
CA ASP A 4 3.51 -13.07 -13.22
C ASP A 4 3.11 -11.91 -14.14
N PHE A 5 2.50 -12.21 -15.29
CA PHE A 5 2.07 -11.19 -16.24
C PHE A 5 0.89 -10.36 -15.69
N VAL A 6 0.03 -10.99 -14.88
CA VAL A 6 -1.14 -10.33 -14.26
C VAL A 6 -0.71 -9.30 -13.22
N SER A 7 0.37 -9.55 -12.47
CA SER A 7 0.95 -8.62 -11.50
C SER A 7 1.89 -7.60 -12.10
N TYR A 8 2.60 -7.95 -13.18
CA TYR A 8 3.62 -7.09 -13.78
C TYR A 8 3.04 -5.83 -14.44
N VAL A 9 1.95 -5.96 -15.20
CA VAL A 9 1.37 -4.82 -15.93
C VAL A 9 0.80 -3.74 -14.98
N PRO A 10 0.02 -4.08 -13.93
CA PRO A 10 -0.39 -3.11 -12.91
C PRO A 10 0.79 -2.47 -12.18
N TRP A 11 1.88 -3.20 -11.96
CA TRP A 11 3.09 -2.65 -11.36
C TRP A 11 3.77 -1.62 -12.27
N LEU A 12 3.84 -1.87 -13.58
CA LEU A 12 4.32 -0.87 -14.55
C LEU A 12 3.44 0.39 -14.54
N TYR A 13 2.12 0.21 -14.53
CA TYR A 13 1.19 1.33 -14.41
C TYR A 13 1.46 2.16 -13.15
N ALA A 14 1.57 1.52 -11.99
CA ALA A 14 1.87 2.19 -10.72
C ALA A 14 3.20 2.95 -10.78
N THR A 15 4.23 2.33 -11.37
CA THR A 15 5.56 2.94 -11.48
C THR A 15 5.56 4.17 -12.36
N ALA A 16 4.92 4.10 -13.55
CA ALA A 16 4.80 5.25 -14.45
C ALA A 16 4.02 6.40 -13.80
N LEU A 17 2.89 6.08 -13.16
CA LEU A 17 2.06 7.08 -12.48
C LEU A 17 2.80 7.79 -11.34
N ILE A 18 3.54 7.04 -10.51
CA ILE A 18 4.29 7.62 -9.40
C ILE A 18 5.46 8.47 -9.92
N ARG A 19 6.20 7.96 -10.92
CA ARG A 19 7.34 8.66 -11.53
C ARG A 19 6.92 10.04 -12.02
N ASP A 20 5.84 10.12 -12.79
CA ASP A 20 5.41 11.35 -13.44
C ASP A 20 4.56 12.22 -12.50
N GLY A 21 3.78 11.60 -11.60
CA GLY A 21 2.98 12.28 -10.59
C GLY A 21 3.82 13.07 -9.58
N ILE A 22 5.03 12.59 -9.24
CA ILE A 22 5.98 13.35 -8.41
C ILE A 22 6.35 14.68 -9.07
N ASN A 23 6.39 14.72 -10.41
CA ASN A 23 6.65 15.95 -11.18
C ASN A 23 5.38 16.77 -11.45
N GLY A 24 4.23 16.36 -10.89
CA GLY A 24 2.93 17.01 -11.04
C GLY A 24 2.11 16.55 -12.24
N ASP A 25 2.62 15.62 -13.07
CA ASP A 25 1.89 15.06 -14.20
C ASP A 25 1.31 13.69 -13.85
N TRP A 26 0.06 13.70 -13.38
CA TRP A 26 -0.63 12.51 -12.89
C TRP A 26 -1.29 11.67 -13.99
N LEU A 27 -1.41 12.15 -15.22
CA LEU A 27 -2.11 11.43 -16.29
C LEU A 27 -1.37 11.51 -17.63
N PRO A 28 -0.07 11.17 -17.68
CA PRO A 28 0.66 11.10 -18.93
C PRO A 28 0.06 9.98 -19.82
N GLU A 29 0.23 10.13 -21.13
CA GLU A 29 -0.31 9.18 -22.12
C GLU A 29 0.13 7.74 -21.84
N GLU A 30 1.38 7.55 -21.41
CA GLU A 30 1.93 6.25 -21.02
C GLU A 30 1.14 5.63 -19.85
N ALA A 31 0.88 6.39 -18.78
CA ALA A 31 0.15 5.90 -17.62
C ALA A 31 -1.30 5.54 -17.97
N VAL A 32 -1.96 6.34 -18.82
CA VAL A 32 -3.31 6.05 -19.31
C VAL A 32 -3.34 4.76 -20.15
N TRP A 33 -2.34 4.57 -21.02
CA TRP A 33 -2.20 3.36 -21.81
C TRP A 33 -1.96 2.12 -20.93
N LEU A 34 -1.03 2.21 -19.98
CA LEU A 34 -0.71 1.15 -19.01
C LEU A 34 -1.91 0.82 -18.13
N TYR A 35 -2.70 1.81 -17.72
CA TYR A 35 -3.94 1.59 -16.99
C TYR A 35 -4.93 0.75 -17.80
N ARG A 36 -5.20 1.14 -19.05
CA ARG A 36 -6.09 0.39 -19.96
C ARG A 36 -5.59 -1.03 -20.22
N LEU A 37 -4.27 -1.22 -20.30
CA LEU A 37 -3.67 -2.54 -20.45
C LEU A 37 -3.86 -3.37 -19.17
N SER A 38 -3.64 -2.77 -18.00
CA SER A 38 -3.84 -3.40 -16.68
C SER A 38 -5.28 -3.89 -16.52
N LEU A 39 -6.27 -3.05 -16.86
CA LEU A 39 -7.68 -3.44 -16.82
C LEU A 39 -8.00 -4.61 -17.75
N ARG A 40 -7.41 -4.63 -18.95
CA ARG A 40 -7.58 -5.75 -19.89
C ARG A 40 -6.99 -7.05 -19.32
N VAL A 41 -5.78 -7.01 -18.79
CA VAL A 41 -5.12 -8.18 -18.21
C VAL A 41 -5.88 -8.72 -17.00
N VAL A 42 -6.30 -7.83 -16.09
CA VAL A 42 -7.12 -8.21 -14.92
C VAL A 42 -8.47 -8.79 -15.36
N ARG A 43 -9.12 -8.21 -16.38
CA ARG A 43 -10.38 -8.75 -16.93
C ARG A 43 -10.20 -10.13 -17.55
N GLU A 44 -9.12 -10.39 -18.27
CA GLU A 44 -8.86 -11.72 -18.80
C GLU A 44 -8.57 -12.72 -17.69
N ALA A 45 -7.81 -12.32 -16.66
CA ALA A 45 -7.56 -13.15 -15.49
C ALA A 45 -8.84 -13.46 -14.69
N SER A 46 -9.82 -12.55 -14.67
CA SER A 46 -11.08 -12.78 -13.94
C SER A 46 -12.03 -13.77 -14.61
N LYS A 47 -11.79 -14.12 -15.88
CA LYS A 47 -12.54 -15.17 -16.59
C LYS A 47 -12.11 -16.59 -16.18
N CYS A 48 -10.96 -16.74 -15.52
CA CYS A 48 -10.57 -18.01 -14.92
C CYS A 48 -11.56 -18.38 -13.79
N LYS A 49 -11.81 -19.67 -13.54
CA LYS A 49 -12.87 -20.15 -12.64
C LYS A 49 -12.80 -19.43 -11.28
N ALA A 50 -13.90 -18.79 -10.86
CA ALA A 50 -14.00 -17.91 -9.68
C ALA A 50 -13.55 -18.52 -8.33
N LYS A 51 -13.38 -19.85 -8.24
CA LYS A 51 -12.86 -20.54 -7.05
C LYS A 51 -11.32 -20.48 -6.95
N GLU A 52 -10.62 -19.97 -7.96
CA GLU A 52 -9.16 -19.98 -8.08
C GLU A 52 -8.57 -18.57 -8.24
N PHE A 53 -9.18 -17.52 -7.67
CA PHE A 53 -8.53 -16.21 -7.66
C PHE A 53 -7.17 -16.31 -6.98
N THR A 54 -6.13 -16.14 -7.81
CA THR A 54 -4.73 -16.29 -7.42
C THR A 54 -4.30 -15.11 -6.56
N GLU A 55 -3.23 -15.30 -5.79
CA GLU A 55 -2.61 -14.20 -5.03
C GLU A 55 -2.22 -13.05 -5.97
N SER A 56 -1.66 -13.35 -7.14
CA SER A 56 -1.29 -12.34 -8.14
C SER A 56 -2.50 -11.51 -8.59
N PHE A 57 -3.66 -12.14 -8.80
CA PHE A 57 -4.87 -11.41 -9.18
C PHE A 57 -5.34 -10.44 -8.08
N LEU A 58 -5.35 -10.88 -6.83
CA LEU A 58 -5.71 -10.03 -5.69
C LEU A 58 -4.70 -8.88 -5.51
N CYS A 59 -3.40 -9.17 -5.61
CA CYS A 59 -2.34 -8.17 -5.56
C CYS A 59 -2.46 -7.14 -6.70
N SER A 60 -2.87 -7.56 -7.90
CA SER A 60 -3.12 -6.64 -9.02
C SER A 60 -4.27 -5.69 -8.74
N LEU A 61 -5.37 -6.16 -8.17
CA LEU A 61 -6.47 -5.30 -7.74
C LEU A 61 -6.04 -4.35 -6.63
N ALA A 62 -5.30 -4.83 -5.64
CA ALA A 62 -4.73 -4.00 -4.57
C ALA A 62 -3.79 -2.91 -5.14
N CYS A 63 -2.96 -3.27 -6.12
CA CYS A 63 -2.09 -2.32 -6.82
C CYS A 63 -2.91 -1.24 -7.52
N LEU A 64 -3.94 -1.60 -8.27
CA LEU A 64 -4.84 -0.65 -8.93
C LEU A 64 -5.57 0.26 -7.94
N THR A 65 -6.07 -0.28 -6.82
CA THR A 65 -6.71 0.50 -5.75
C THR A 65 -5.75 1.51 -5.15
N THR A 66 -4.56 1.08 -4.73
CA THR A 66 -3.58 1.95 -4.07
C THR A 66 -3.10 3.04 -5.02
N THR A 67 -2.82 2.66 -6.27
CA THR A 67 -2.35 3.58 -7.30
C THR A 67 -3.40 4.64 -7.63
N ALA A 68 -4.67 4.25 -7.77
CA ALA A 68 -5.76 5.20 -7.97
C ALA A 68 -5.94 6.13 -6.76
N ASN A 69 -5.83 5.60 -5.53
CA ASN A 69 -5.93 6.42 -4.32
C ASN A 69 -4.79 7.45 -4.25
N PHE A 70 -3.56 7.03 -4.57
CA PHE A 70 -2.38 7.89 -4.60
C PHE A 70 -2.52 9.04 -5.62
N ALA A 71 -3.13 8.79 -6.78
CA ALA A 71 -3.36 9.81 -7.80
C ALA A 71 -4.67 10.59 -7.61
N ASN A 72 -5.28 10.55 -6.42
CA ASN A 72 -6.57 11.21 -6.11
C ASN A 72 -7.74 10.77 -7.01
N MET A 73 -7.65 9.60 -7.65
CA MET A 73 -8.71 9.01 -8.48
C MET A 73 -9.66 8.19 -7.61
N PHE A 74 -10.26 8.84 -6.63
CA PHE A 74 -11.02 8.23 -5.54
C PHE A 74 -12.16 7.30 -5.97
N ALA A 75 -12.94 7.67 -7.00
CA ALA A 75 -14.00 6.82 -7.54
C ALA A 75 -13.44 5.51 -8.15
N ALA A 76 -12.27 5.59 -8.80
CA ALA A 76 -11.61 4.40 -9.34
C ALA A 76 -11.01 3.55 -8.22
N ALA A 77 -10.42 4.16 -7.19
CA ALA A 77 -9.91 3.46 -6.02
C ALA A 77 -11.01 2.64 -5.33
N GLU A 78 -12.18 3.25 -5.11
CA GLU A 78 -13.35 2.57 -4.55
C GLU A 78 -13.83 1.41 -5.44
N LEU A 79 -13.93 1.62 -6.76
CA LEU A 79 -14.32 0.56 -7.70
C LEU A 79 -13.36 -0.64 -7.64
N HIS A 80 -12.05 -0.39 -7.64
CA HIS A 80 -11.04 -1.45 -7.57
C HIS A 80 -11.04 -2.14 -6.21
N CYS A 81 -11.25 -1.39 -5.12
CA CYS A 81 -11.36 -1.94 -3.77
C CYS A 81 -12.59 -2.84 -3.62
N ASN A 82 -13.74 -2.40 -4.14
CA ASN A 82 -14.95 -3.21 -4.18
C ASN A 82 -14.75 -4.51 -4.97
N ALA A 83 -14.02 -4.45 -6.08
CA ALA A 83 -13.65 -5.64 -6.84
C ALA A 83 -12.72 -6.58 -6.04
N LEU A 84 -11.74 -6.02 -5.32
CA LEU A 84 -10.82 -6.75 -4.44
C LEU A 84 -11.56 -7.48 -3.31
N VAL A 85 -12.47 -6.79 -2.62
CA VAL A 85 -13.31 -7.37 -1.57
C VAL A 85 -14.18 -8.49 -2.14
N LYS A 86 -14.85 -8.27 -3.27
CA LYS A 86 -15.67 -9.30 -3.95
C LYS A 86 -14.84 -10.53 -4.34
N ALA A 87 -13.67 -10.34 -4.93
CA ALA A 87 -12.78 -11.43 -5.31
C ALA A 87 -12.30 -12.24 -4.09
N THR A 88 -12.00 -11.55 -3.00
CA THR A 88 -11.63 -12.17 -1.71
C THR A 88 -12.79 -12.98 -1.15
N THR A 89 -14.01 -12.43 -1.11
CA THR A 89 -15.24 -13.16 -0.71
C THR A 89 -15.46 -14.41 -1.56
N LEU A 90 -15.26 -14.34 -2.88
CA LEU A 90 -15.42 -15.48 -3.78
C LEU A 90 -14.36 -16.58 -3.52
N LYS A 91 -13.09 -16.21 -3.25
CA LYS A 91 -12.03 -17.14 -2.81
C LYS A 91 -12.40 -17.85 -1.49
N GLY A 92 -13.16 -17.18 -0.64
CA GLY A 92 -13.72 -17.74 0.60
C GLY A 92 -14.96 -18.61 0.41
N GLY A 93 -15.51 -18.72 -0.80
CA GLY A 93 -16.77 -19.44 -1.05
C GLY A 93 -18.01 -18.67 -0.61
N GLY A 94 -17.95 -17.33 -0.59
CA GLY A 94 -19.04 -16.45 -0.15
C GLY A 94 -18.77 -15.78 1.20
N ASP A 95 -17.74 -16.20 1.93
CA ASP A 95 -17.32 -15.62 3.20
C ASP A 95 -16.02 -14.81 3.02
N LEU A 96 -16.10 -13.50 3.29
CA LEU A 96 -14.97 -12.58 3.16
C LEU A 96 -13.81 -12.93 4.08
N LEU A 97 -14.09 -13.27 5.34
CA LEU A 97 -13.06 -13.55 6.33
C LEU A 97 -12.34 -14.86 6.03
N VAL A 98 -13.08 -15.89 5.61
CA VAL A 98 -12.50 -17.15 5.14
C VAL A 98 -11.61 -16.91 3.90
N GLY A 99 -12.07 -16.07 2.96
CA GLY A 99 -11.28 -15.71 1.78
C GLY A 99 -9.99 -14.96 2.13
N PHE A 100 -10.09 -14.01 3.04
CA PHE A 100 -8.97 -13.24 3.56
C PHE A 100 -7.93 -14.14 4.24
N LEU A 101 -8.36 -15.02 5.15
CA LEU A 101 -7.47 -15.93 5.87
C LEU A 101 -6.80 -16.99 4.98
N LYS A 102 -7.37 -17.30 3.81
CA LYS A 102 -6.74 -18.16 2.79
C LYS A 102 -5.61 -17.47 2.00
N CYS A 103 -5.51 -16.15 2.07
CA CYS A 103 -4.45 -15.40 1.40
C CYS A 103 -3.14 -15.49 2.17
N THR A 104 -2.01 -15.27 1.49
CA THR A 104 -0.72 -15.17 2.17
C THR A 104 -0.67 -13.94 3.10
N PRO A 105 0.17 -13.93 4.15
CA PRO A 105 0.28 -12.78 5.05
C PRO A 105 0.59 -11.44 4.34
N TRP A 106 1.31 -11.48 3.22
CA TRP A 106 1.59 -10.30 2.41
C TRP A 106 0.33 -9.78 1.71
N THR A 107 -0.40 -10.65 1.02
CA THR A 107 -1.66 -10.30 0.35
C THR A 107 -2.71 -9.83 1.35
N GLN A 108 -2.79 -10.45 2.53
CA GLN A 108 -3.66 -10.00 3.63
C GLN A 108 -3.38 -8.52 4.00
N LYS A 109 -2.11 -8.17 4.21
CA LYS A 109 -1.72 -6.78 4.48
C LYS A 109 -2.07 -5.84 3.33
N ALA A 110 -1.81 -6.24 2.08
CA ALA A 110 -2.12 -5.42 0.92
C ALA A 110 -3.64 -5.14 0.82
N ILE A 111 -4.47 -6.17 1.03
CA ILE A 111 -5.93 -6.05 1.05
C ILE A 111 -6.37 -5.10 2.18
N GLN A 112 -5.92 -5.32 3.42
CA GLN A 112 -6.24 -4.45 4.55
C GLN A 112 -5.83 -3.00 4.30
N TRP A 113 -4.65 -2.77 3.74
CA TRP A 113 -4.15 -1.42 3.48
C TRP A 113 -4.96 -0.67 2.44
N CYS A 114 -5.31 -1.35 1.34
CA CYS A 114 -6.18 -0.79 0.30
C CYS A 114 -7.55 -0.42 0.86
N GLU A 115 -8.10 -1.33 1.65
CA GLU A 115 -9.44 -1.20 2.21
C GLU A 115 -9.50 -0.09 3.26
N PHE A 116 -8.49 0.00 4.16
CA PHE A 116 -8.36 1.13 5.09
C PHE A 116 -8.23 2.47 4.37
N GLY A 117 -7.42 2.54 3.31
CA GLY A 117 -7.23 3.76 2.53
C GLY A 117 -8.54 4.28 1.92
N VAL A 118 -9.32 3.39 1.31
CA VAL A 118 -10.62 3.73 0.70
C VAL A 118 -11.68 4.01 1.77
N ALA A 119 -11.74 3.20 2.83
CA ALA A 119 -12.69 3.37 3.92
C ALA A 119 -12.48 4.71 4.65
N ALA A 120 -11.21 5.07 4.93
CA ALA A 120 -10.87 6.35 5.55
C ALA A 120 -11.27 7.54 4.67
N GLN A 121 -11.01 7.47 3.37
CA GLN A 121 -11.43 8.48 2.39
C GLN A 121 -12.96 8.64 2.38
N ASN A 122 -13.69 7.54 2.42
CA ASN A 122 -15.16 7.53 2.41
C ASN A 122 -15.80 7.75 3.80
N ARG A 123 -14.99 7.92 4.85
CA ARG A 123 -15.44 8.07 6.25
C ARG A 123 -16.32 6.91 6.72
N GLN A 124 -15.98 5.71 6.29
CA GLN A 124 -16.69 4.47 6.64
C GLN A 124 -15.76 3.54 7.41
N PRO A 125 -16.31 2.66 8.26
CA PRO A 125 -15.51 1.62 8.87
C PRO A 125 -15.06 0.61 7.81
N PRO A 126 -13.87 0.00 7.98
CA PRO A 126 -13.40 -1.04 7.10
C PRO A 126 -14.28 -2.30 7.14
N SER A 127 -14.53 -2.91 5.99
CA SER A 127 -15.26 -4.18 5.83
C SER A 127 -14.43 -5.38 6.30
N ILE A 128 -13.10 -5.30 6.19
CA ILE A 128 -12.19 -6.36 6.61
C ILE A 128 -11.67 -6.00 8.00
N PRO A 129 -11.93 -6.82 9.03
CA PRO A 129 -11.46 -6.50 10.37
C PRO A 129 -9.93 -6.47 10.41
N TYR A 130 -9.40 -5.52 11.17
CA TYR A 130 -7.98 -5.51 11.50
C TYR A 130 -7.66 -6.75 12.34
N THR A 131 -6.76 -7.59 11.83
CA THR A 131 -6.23 -8.75 12.55
C THR A 131 -4.86 -8.37 13.11
N PRO A 132 -4.78 -7.88 14.36
CA PRO A 132 -3.51 -7.50 14.95
C PRO A 132 -2.56 -8.71 14.99
N PRO A 133 -1.25 -8.50 14.82
CA PRO A 133 -0.29 -9.58 15.00
C PRO A 133 -0.44 -10.19 16.40
N PRO A 134 -0.29 -11.53 16.54
CA PRO A 134 -0.57 -12.25 17.79
C PRO A 134 0.40 -11.89 18.93
N LEU A 135 1.51 -11.23 18.63
CA LEU A 135 2.50 -10.81 19.61
C LEU A 135 2.30 -9.33 19.94
N GLN A 136 1.87 -9.05 21.17
CA GLN A 136 2.08 -7.74 21.79
C GLN A 136 3.57 -7.61 22.08
N ILE A 137 4.33 -7.09 21.11
CA ILE A 137 5.73 -6.73 21.35
C ILE A 137 5.71 -5.49 22.25
N THR A 138 6.11 -5.64 23.51
CA THR A 138 6.33 -4.50 24.38
C THR A 138 7.54 -3.74 23.87
N LEU A 139 7.35 -2.49 23.48
CA LEU A 139 8.46 -1.64 23.04
C LEU A 139 9.41 -1.36 24.22
N PRO A 140 10.73 -1.25 23.98
CA PRO A 140 11.68 -0.80 24.99
C PRO A 140 11.23 0.51 25.65
N HIS A 141 11.41 0.62 26.97
CA HIS A 141 11.01 1.82 27.72
C HIS A 141 11.66 3.12 27.19
N SER A 142 12.87 3.04 26.63
CA SER A 142 13.55 4.17 26.00
C SER A 142 12.77 4.71 24.80
N ILE A 143 12.30 3.82 23.92
CA ILE A 143 11.49 4.18 22.75
C ILE A 143 10.15 4.75 23.17
N MET A 144 9.50 4.14 24.18
CA MET A 144 8.23 4.64 24.69
C MET A 144 8.35 6.06 25.25
N ARG A 145 9.40 6.32 26.04
CA ARG A 145 9.66 7.64 26.63
C ARG A 145 9.93 8.70 25.57
N GLU A 146 10.74 8.38 24.57
CA GLU A 146 11.04 9.33 23.49
C GLU A 146 9.82 9.59 22.61
N ALA A 147 9.03 8.56 22.30
CA ALA A 147 7.77 8.74 21.59
C ALA A 147 6.80 9.66 22.35
N ASP A 148 6.72 9.53 23.68
CA ASP A 148 5.89 10.38 24.52
C ASP A 148 6.38 11.84 24.48
N HIS A 149 7.69 12.06 24.54
CA HIS A 149 8.30 13.39 24.41
C HIS A 149 8.00 14.03 23.04
N LEU A 150 8.23 13.33 21.94
CA LEU A 150 7.93 13.82 20.59
C LEU A 150 6.44 14.09 20.41
N THR A 151 5.58 13.25 20.98
CA THR A 151 4.12 13.45 20.95
C THR A 151 3.71 14.72 21.67
N MET A 152 4.26 14.99 22.85
CA MET A 152 4.00 16.23 23.57
C MET A 152 4.43 17.46 22.76
N LEU A 153 5.60 17.41 22.11
CA LEU A 153 6.06 18.49 21.23
C LEU A 153 5.10 18.71 20.05
N THR A 154 4.71 17.65 19.35
CA THR A 154 3.76 17.71 18.23
C THR A 154 2.39 18.23 18.66
N VAL A 155 1.85 17.76 19.78
CA VAL A 155 0.53 18.20 20.24
C VAL A 155 0.58 19.66 20.73
N SER A 156 1.69 20.10 21.32
CA SER A 156 1.85 21.49 21.79
C SER A 156 1.95 22.52 20.65
N SER A 157 2.37 22.09 19.46
CA SER A 157 2.45 22.95 18.27
C SER A 157 1.17 22.97 17.44
N LEU A 158 0.23 22.06 17.74
CA LEU A 158 -1.08 22.01 17.10
C LEU A 158 -2.11 22.79 17.94
N LEU A 159 -3.17 23.28 17.28
CA LEU A 159 -4.35 23.80 17.98
C LEU A 159 -4.91 22.72 18.94
N PRO A 160 -5.69 23.09 19.98
CA PRO A 160 -6.27 22.10 20.89
C PRO A 160 -7.01 20.99 20.15
N ILE A 161 -6.40 19.80 20.10
CA ILE A 161 -6.94 18.60 19.45
C ILE A 161 -7.52 17.65 20.49
N SER A 162 -8.41 16.76 20.06
CA SER A 162 -8.96 15.73 20.93
C SER A 162 -7.86 14.78 21.43
N HIS A 163 -8.06 14.22 22.62
CA HIS A 163 -7.16 13.23 23.22
C HIS A 163 -6.91 12.00 22.31
N THR A 164 -7.83 11.70 21.39
CA THR A 164 -7.67 10.62 20.41
C THR A 164 -6.44 10.83 19.52
N PHE A 165 -6.16 12.07 19.12
CA PHE A 165 -4.98 12.38 18.30
C PHE A 165 -3.67 12.17 19.06
N PHE A 166 -3.66 12.37 20.38
CA PHE A 166 -2.49 12.07 21.22
C PHE A 166 -2.08 10.60 21.06
N SER A 167 -3.04 9.67 21.13
CA SER A 167 -2.75 8.24 20.96
C SER A 167 -2.25 7.93 19.55
N VAL A 168 -2.77 8.59 18.51
CA VAL A 168 -2.33 8.40 17.13
C VAL A 168 -0.90 8.89 16.95
N PHE A 169 -0.59 10.12 17.35
CA PHE A 169 0.77 10.67 17.26
C PHE A 169 1.77 9.84 18.06
N ARG A 170 1.38 9.38 19.25
CA ARG A 170 2.19 8.47 20.06
C ARG A 170 2.54 7.19 19.30
N GLN A 171 1.55 6.53 18.70
CA GLN A 171 1.77 5.31 17.93
C GLN A 171 2.62 5.56 16.68
N LEU A 172 2.45 6.70 16.00
CA LEU A 172 3.29 7.09 14.86
C LEU A 172 4.75 7.31 15.25
N HIS A 173 5.01 8.02 16.35
CA HIS A 173 6.38 8.19 16.86
C HIS A 173 6.99 6.88 17.33
N GLN A 174 6.24 6.03 18.02
CA GLN A 174 6.68 4.68 18.41
C GLN A 174 7.07 3.85 17.18
N LEU A 175 6.26 3.90 16.11
CA LEU A 175 6.55 3.23 14.86
C LEU A 175 7.85 3.76 14.24
N ALA A 176 8.00 5.08 14.10
CA ALA A 176 9.20 5.70 13.52
C ALA A 176 10.48 5.30 14.29
N LEU A 177 10.48 5.45 15.62
CA LEU A 177 11.62 5.11 16.48
C LEU A 177 11.93 3.61 16.47
N SER A 178 10.92 2.75 16.37
CA SER A 178 11.13 1.29 16.29
C SER A 178 11.82 0.87 14.98
N GLN A 179 11.59 1.60 13.88
CA GLN A 179 12.26 1.33 12.61
C GLN A 179 13.74 1.74 12.64
N GLU A 180 14.08 2.81 13.37
CA GLU A 180 15.48 3.23 13.57
C GLU A 180 16.26 2.28 14.48
N CYS A 181 15.60 1.72 15.51
CA CYS A 181 16.22 0.82 16.47
C CYS A 181 16.36 -0.63 15.99
N THR A 182 15.79 -0.99 14.84
CA THR A 182 15.96 -2.33 14.29
C THR A 182 17.38 -2.42 13.69
N PRO A 183 18.28 -3.27 14.22
CA PRO A 183 19.60 -3.41 13.62
C PRO A 183 19.42 -3.80 12.16
N LEU A 184 20.12 -3.12 11.26
CA LEU A 184 20.22 -3.39 9.82
C LEU A 184 20.76 -4.80 9.47
N ALA A 185 20.76 -5.75 10.42
CA ALA A 185 21.33 -7.08 10.34
C ALA A 185 20.67 -8.01 9.31
N SER A 186 19.59 -7.58 8.65
CA SER A 186 18.98 -8.31 7.53
C SER A 186 18.66 -7.44 6.31
N ARG A 187 19.14 -6.18 6.23
CA ARG A 187 19.27 -5.59 4.91
C ARG A 187 20.45 -6.31 4.28
N THR A 188 20.19 -7.20 3.32
CA THR A 188 21.18 -7.53 2.29
C THR A 188 21.89 -6.23 1.99
N LYS A 189 23.22 -6.16 2.19
CA LYS A 189 24.02 -5.01 1.78
C LYS A 189 23.68 -4.82 0.31
N ILE A 190 22.73 -3.93 0.01
CA ILE A 190 22.43 -3.63 -1.37
C ILE A 190 23.67 -2.89 -1.80
N ASP A 191 24.43 -3.51 -2.68
CA ASP A 191 25.69 -2.96 -3.12
C ASP A 191 25.39 -1.56 -3.67
N ASN A 192 26.01 -0.56 -3.07
CA ASN A 192 25.86 0.81 -3.52
C ASN A 192 26.30 0.96 -4.98
N SER A 193 27.15 0.06 -5.50
CA SER A 193 27.48 0.00 -6.92
C SER A 193 26.27 -0.36 -7.81
N THR A 194 25.26 -1.04 -7.27
CA THR A 194 24.04 -1.47 -7.98
C THR A 194 22.94 -0.41 -7.91
N ILE A 195 22.78 0.28 -6.77
CA ILE A 195 21.77 1.35 -6.62
C ILE A 195 22.23 2.66 -7.25
N ARG A 196 23.50 3.02 -7.11
CA ARG A 196 24.02 4.33 -7.52
C ARG A 196 23.80 4.63 -9.01
N PRO A 197 23.98 3.69 -9.96
CA PRO A 197 23.61 3.92 -11.36
C PRO A 197 22.11 4.18 -11.58
N LEU A 198 21.23 3.55 -10.78
CA LEU A 198 19.78 3.72 -10.89
C LEU A 198 19.32 5.08 -10.32
N CYS A 199 19.97 5.58 -9.27
CA CYS A 199 19.68 6.90 -8.70
C CYS A 199 20.35 8.04 -9.48
N ASP A 200 21.57 7.85 -9.99
CA ASP A 200 22.32 8.86 -10.73
C ASP A 200 21.78 9.09 -12.16
N MET A 201 20.89 8.22 -12.65
CA MET A 201 20.16 8.44 -13.91
C MET A 201 19.16 9.60 -13.83
N ASN A 202 18.68 9.96 -12.62
CA ASN A 202 17.78 11.12 -12.44
C ASN A 202 18.52 12.46 -12.31
N THR A 203 19.82 12.48 -12.04
CA THR A 203 20.60 13.72 -11.95
C THR A 203 21.18 14.19 -13.28
N ARG A 204 21.19 13.35 -14.32
CA ARG A 204 21.65 13.76 -15.66
C ARG A 204 20.65 14.60 -16.45
N PHE A 205 19.37 14.63 -16.07
CA PHE A 205 18.36 15.48 -16.72
C PHE A 205 18.38 16.94 -16.27
N TYR A 206 19.06 17.29 -15.17
CA TYR A 206 19.10 18.65 -14.65
C TYR A 206 20.29 19.50 -15.11
N ASN A 207 21.20 18.95 -15.93
CA ASN A 207 22.40 19.67 -16.41
C ASN A 207 22.41 19.92 -17.93
N CYS A 208 21.26 19.86 -18.60
CA CYS A 208 21.12 20.19 -20.03
C CYS A 208 20.09 21.29 -20.33
N CYS A 209 19.92 22.26 -19.44
CA CYS A 209 19.30 23.56 -19.75
C CYS A 209 20.17 24.68 -19.18
#